data_AF-Q4BVF1-F1
#
_entry.id   AF-Q4BVF1-F1
#
_cell.length_a   1.000
_cell.length_b   1.000
_cell.length_c   1.000
_cell.angle_alpha   90.00
_cell.angle_beta   90.00
_cell.angle_gamma   90.00
#
_symmetry.space_group_name_H-M   'P 1'
#
loop_
_entity.id
_entity.type
_entity.pdbx_description
1 polymer ?
#
loop_
_entity_poly.entity_id
_entity_poly.type
_entity_poly.pdbx_seq_one_letter_code
_entity_poly.pdbx_strand_id
1 'polypeptide(L)'
;MNLTLEKRKEKALKIADDCIKILKEEFGANEVIIFGSLRGDSPWHEQSDLDLAVKGMSDDDIWNAYGTLEKVVPSWLKFDLVPVEKVPNYVRDRILQTKPMSNNKYLALKTRLEDEMLAFEENINTLKSLMEQSNNVPEGFVTPTLASYIVDVYTGCEKMSERVAVALDPRFRTSKCSIKKYIVLKSPKIIPGQEYFSFH
;
A
#
# COMPACT_ATOMS: atom_id res chain seq x y z
N MET A 1 -2.69 5.02 26.63
CA MET A 1 -1.36 5.65 26.44
C MET A 1 -1.14 5.86 24.94
N ASN A 2 -1.01 7.09 24.47
CA ASN A 2 -0.59 7.35 23.09
C ASN A 2 0.89 6.99 22.96
N LEU A 3 1.17 5.86 22.30
CA LEU A 3 2.52 5.50 21.89
C LEU A 3 3.01 6.54 20.88
N THR A 4 4.25 7.01 21.01
CA THR A 4 4.88 7.81 19.96
C THR A 4 5.00 6.97 18.69
N LEU A 5 5.04 7.63 17.52
CA LEU A 5 5.09 6.95 16.23
C LEU A 5 6.25 5.92 16.14
N GLU A 6 7.42 6.30 16.65
CA GLU A 6 8.59 5.42 16.74
C GLU A 6 8.33 4.20 17.62
N LYS A 7 7.73 4.38 18.80
CA LYS A 7 7.37 3.26 19.68
C LYS A 7 6.33 2.34 19.05
N ARG A 8 5.41 2.88 18.23
CA ARG A 8 4.47 2.07 17.45
C ARG A 8 5.20 1.24 16.40
N LYS A 9 6.18 1.83 15.70
CA LYS A 9 7.01 1.13 14.71
C LYS A 9 7.81 0.00 15.35
N GLU A 10 8.49 0.28 16.47
CA GLU A 10 9.23 -0.74 17.22
C GLU A 10 8.34 -1.88 17.69
N LYS A 11 7.12 -1.56 18.16
CA LYS A 11 6.15 -2.58 18.57
C LYS A 11 5.65 -3.39 17.37
N ALA A 12 5.37 -2.74 16.24
CA ALA A 12 4.97 -3.42 15.01
C ALA A 12 6.05 -4.36 14.48
N LEU A 13 7.34 -3.99 14.58
CA LEU A 13 8.46 -4.87 14.24
C LEU A 13 8.50 -6.13 15.11
N LYS A 14 8.33 -5.99 16.42
CA LYS A 14 8.28 -7.16 17.32
C LYS A 14 7.10 -8.08 17.01
N ILE A 15 5.92 -7.51 16.73
CA ILE A 15 4.74 -8.27 16.31
C ILE A 15 5.02 -8.97 14.98
N ALA A 16 5.69 -8.30 14.03
CA ALA A 16 6.07 -8.91 12.76
C ALA A 16 6.98 -10.13 12.96
N ASP A 17 7.97 -10.04 13.87
CA ASP A 17 8.84 -11.17 14.21
C ASP A 17 8.05 -12.35 14.79
N ASP A 18 7.10 -12.09 15.69
CA ASP A 18 6.21 -13.11 16.25
C ASP A 18 5.34 -13.76 15.16
N CYS A 19 4.75 -12.94 14.27
CA CYS A 19 3.96 -13.43 13.13
C CYS A 19 4.81 -14.30 12.18
N ILE A 20 6.03 -13.87 11.86
CA ILE A 20 6.96 -14.63 11.00
C ILE A 20 7.25 -16.00 11.62
N LYS A 21 7.46 -16.04 12.94
CA LYS A 21 7.71 -17.29 13.65
C LYS A 21 6.52 -18.24 13.54
N ILE A 22 5.32 -17.77 13.81
CA ILE A 22 4.08 -18.55 13.69
C ILE A 22 3.90 -19.08 12.27
N LEU A 23 4.06 -18.22 11.26
CA LEU A 23 3.91 -18.59 9.85
C LEU A 23 4.89 -19.69 9.42
N LYS A 24 6.13 -19.65 9.92
CA LYS A 24 7.15 -20.67 9.60
C LYS A 24 6.96 -21.96 10.39
N GLU A 25 6.71 -21.86 11.69
CA GLU A 25 6.68 -23.02 12.60
C GLU A 25 5.36 -23.77 12.56
N GLU A 26 4.22 -23.07 12.47
CA GLU A 26 2.89 -23.68 12.54
C GLU A 26 2.30 -23.95 11.15
N PHE A 27 2.61 -23.11 10.15
CA PHE A 27 2.02 -23.18 8.82
C PHE A 27 3.01 -23.54 7.70
N GLY A 28 4.27 -23.81 8.05
CA GLY A 28 5.26 -24.32 7.10
C GLY A 28 5.66 -23.35 6.00
N ALA A 29 5.53 -22.03 6.22
CA ALA A 29 5.97 -21.04 5.25
C ALA A 29 7.47 -21.19 4.95
N ASN A 30 7.84 -21.37 3.68
CA ASN A 30 9.23 -21.47 3.25
C ASN A 30 9.99 -20.15 3.49
N GLU A 31 9.31 -19.04 3.20
CA GLU A 31 9.85 -17.70 3.32
C GLU A 31 8.73 -16.75 3.74
N VAL A 32 9.06 -15.82 4.63
CA VAL A 32 8.16 -14.74 5.06
C VAL A 32 8.94 -13.43 4.96
N ILE A 33 8.38 -12.45 4.26
CA ILE A 33 9.04 -11.20 3.89
C ILE A 33 8.19 -10.05 4.41
N ILE A 34 8.75 -9.20 5.25
CA ILE A 34 8.13 -7.90 5.58
C ILE A 34 8.28 -7.00 4.36
N PHE A 35 7.21 -6.35 3.94
CA PHE A 35 7.26 -5.32 2.90
C PHE A 35 6.51 -4.06 3.34
N GLY A 36 6.34 -3.11 2.42
CA GLY A 36 5.51 -1.94 2.65
C GLY A 36 6.12 -0.94 3.63
N SER A 37 5.24 -0.26 4.38
CA SER A 37 5.62 0.88 5.22
C SER A 37 6.57 0.48 6.37
N LEU A 38 6.41 -0.73 6.91
CA LEU A 38 7.23 -1.24 7.99
C LEU A 38 8.67 -1.56 7.52
N ARG A 39 8.83 -2.08 6.29
CA ARG A 39 10.14 -2.24 5.63
C ARG A 39 10.78 -0.90 5.27
N GLY A 40 9.98 0.14 5.06
CA GLY A 40 10.42 1.47 4.63
C GLY A 40 10.21 1.72 3.14
N ASP A 41 9.37 0.94 2.47
CA ASP A 41 9.01 1.18 1.07
C ASP A 41 8.13 2.43 0.89
N SER A 42 7.42 2.81 1.97
CA SER A 42 6.58 4.00 2.12
C SER A 42 6.73 4.59 3.53
N PRO A 43 6.28 5.83 3.76
CA PRO A 43 6.30 6.45 5.08
C PRO A 43 5.47 5.64 6.10
N TRP A 44 5.98 5.51 7.32
CA TRP A 44 5.25 4.93 8.44
C TRP A 44 4.38 5.99 9.11
N HIS A 45 3.10 5.70 9.34
CA HIS A 45 2.13 6.60 9.97
C HIS A 45 1.12 5.83 10.85
N GLU A 46 0.19 6.54 11.49
CA GLU A 46 -0.72 5.96 12.48
C GLU A 46 -1.73 4.94 11.95
N GLN A 47 -1.87 4.86 10.63
CA GLN A 47 -2.80 3.97 9.93
C GLN A 47 -2.05 2.92 9.09
N SER A 48 -0.73 2.87 9.23
CA SER A 48 0.08 1.84 8.59
C SER A 48 -0.29 0.46 9.10
N ASP A 49 -0.31 -0.46 8.16
CA ASP A 49 -0.51 -1.89 8.27
C ASP A 49 0.83 -2.64 8.42
N LEU A 50 0.70 -3.89 8.86
CA LEU A 50 1.75 -4.89 8.85
C LEU A 50 1.60 -5.74 7.58
N ASP A 51 2.42 -5.43 6.58
CA ASP A 51 2.48 -6.14 5.30
C ASP A 51 3.44 -7.35 5.38
N LEU A 52 2.90 -8.58 5.30
CA LEU A 52 3.67 -9.82 5.30
C LEU A 52 3.41 -10.60 4.02
N ALA A 53 4.48 -10.91 3.28
CA ALA A 53 4.40 -11.77 2.11
C ALA A 53 4.92 -13.16 2.44
N VAL A 54 4.20 -14.20 2.03
CA VAL A 54 4.52 -15.60 2.30
C VAL A 54 4.76 -16.39 1.02
N LYS A 55 5.62 -17.40 1.11
CA LYS A 55 5.89 -18.36 0.03
C LYS A 55 5.72 -19.79 0.51
N GLY A 56 5.26 -20.64 -0.41
CA GLY A 56 5.18 -22.09 -0.20
C GLY A 56 4.08 -22.53 0.77
N MET A 57 3.06 -21.70 0.99
CA MET A 57 1.89 -22.06 1.78
C MET A 57 0.73 -22.46 0.87
N SER A 58 -0.08 -23.42 1.32
CA SER A 58 -1.35 -23.76 0.66
C SER A 58 -2.42 -22.71 0.95
N ASP A 59 -3.51 -22.70 0.16
CA ASP A 59 -4.63 -21.77 0.35
C ASP A 59 -5.33 -21.93 1.69
N ASP A 60 -5.50 -23.18 2.12
CA ASP A 60 -6.09 -23.52 3.41
C ASP A 60 -5.18 -23.05 4.56
N ASP A 61 -3.86 -23.23 4.42
CA ASP A 61 -2.89 -22.75 5.42
C ASP A 61 -2.86 -21.23 5.50
N ILE A 62 -2.96 -20.51 4.38
CA ILE A 62 -3.04 -19.04 4.36
C ILE A 62 -4.30 -18.57 5.09
N TRP A 63 -5.44 -19.20 4.84
CA TRP A 63 -6.69 -18.85 5.51
C TRP A 63 -6.62 -19.12 7.02
N ASN A 64 -6.12 -20.29 7.42
CA ASN A 64 -5.96 -20.64 8.84
C ASN A 64 -4.91 -19.76 9.55
N ALA A 65 -3.83 -19.41 8.85
CA ALA A 65 -2.83 -18.48 9.34
C ALA A 65 -3.44 -17.10 9.59
N TYR A 66 -4.29 -16.59 8.69
CA TYR A 66 -4.95 -15.30 8.87
C TYR A 66 -5.72 -15.25 10.21
N GLY A 67 -6.55 -16.26 10.50
CA GLY A 67 -7.31 -16.32 11.75
C GLY A 67 -6.44 -16.53 13.01
N THR A 68 -5.24 -17.07 12.85
CA THR A 68 -4.27 -17.22 13.96
C THR A 68 -3.54 -15.90 14.22
N LEU A 69 -3.08 -15.22 13.17
CA LEU A 69 -2.44 -13.91 13.27
C LEU A 69 -3.40 -12.86 13.83
N GLU A 70 -4.69 -12.91 13.49
CA GLU A 70 -5.70 -11.97 14.01
C GLU A 70 -5.84 -12.01 15.55
N LYS A 71 -5.49 -13.14 16.19
CA LYS A 71 -5.48 -13.28 17.66
C LYS A 71 -4.21 -12.72 18.30
N VAL A 72 -3.11 -12.66 17.55
CA VAL A 72 -1.79 -12.22 18.02
C VAL A 72 -1.58 -10.74 17.75
N VAL A 73 -1.99 -10.29 16.57
CA VAL A 73 -1.87 -8.91 16.13
C VAL A 73 -2.88 -8.05 16.91
N PRO A 74 -2.43 -6.98 17.58
CA PRO A 74 -3.32 -6.14 18.36
C PRO A 74 -4.23 -5.31 17.45
N SER A 75 -5.46 -5.05 17.89
CA SER A 75 -6.52 -4.38 17.10
C SER A 75 -6.18 -2.99 16.52
N TRP A 76 -5.15 -2.31 17.03
CA TRP A 76 -4.69 -1.03 16.49
C TRP A 76 -3.79 -1.19 15.25
N LEU A 77 -3.23 -2.38 15.03
CA LEU A 77 -2.34 -2.70 13.91
C LEU A 77 -3.11 -3.61 12.97
N LYS A 78 -3.46 -3.10 11.78
CA LYS A 78 -3.98 -3.96 10.72
C LYS A 78 -2.84 -4.78 10.13
N PHE A 79 -3.14 -5.92 9.53
CA PHE A 79 -2.14 -6.72 8.84
C PHE A 79 -2.71 -7.27 7.54
N ASP A 80 -1.84 -7.40 6.55
CA ASP A 80 -2.12 -8.00 5.25
C ASP A 80 -1.18 -9.19 5.06
N LEU A 81 -1.75 -10.34 4.73
CA LEU A 81 -1.02 -11.58 4.45
C LEU A 81 -1.11 -11.88 2.95
N VAL A 82 0.02 -11.82 2.26
CA VAL A 82 0.08 -11.82 0.80
C VAL A 82 0.86 -13.03 0.27
N PRO A 83 0.21 -13.99 -0.40
CA PRO A 83 0.92 -15.08 -1.09
C PRO A 83 1.65 -14.57 -2.33
N VAL A 84 2.98 -14.69 -2.34
CA VAL A 84 3.84 -14.16 -3.41
C VAL A 84 3.54 -14.81 -4.78
N GLU A 85 3.07 -16.05 -4.76
CA GLU A 85 2.74 -16.84 -5.94
C GLU A 85 1.47 -16.34 -6.64
N LYS A 86 0.58 -15.62 -5.94
CA LYS A 86 -0.73 -15.18 -6.46
C LYS A 86 -0.81 -13.71 -6.85
N VAL A 87 0.18 -12.90 -6.45
CA VAL A 87 0.17 -11.48 -6.78
C VAL A 87 0.68 -11.19 -8.20
N PRO A 88 0.22 -10.09 -8.82
CA PRO A 88 0.77 -9.62 -10.09
C PRO A 88 2.30 -9.43 -10.07
N ASN A 89 2.94 -9.55 -11.24
CA ASN A 89 4.40 -9.52 -11.34
C ASN A 89 5.04 -8.24 -10.78
N TYR A 90 4.43 -7.06 -10.97
CA TYR A 90 4.98 -5.81 -10.42
C TYR A 90 4.93 -5.79 -8.88
N VAL A 91 3.89 -6.34 -8.27
CA VAL A 91 3.78 -6.50 -6.81
C VAL A 91 4.81 -7.50 -6.32
N ARG A 92 4.95 -8.65 -7.00
CA ARG A 92 5.95 -9.67 -6.70
C ARG A 92 7.37 -9.09 -6.75
N ASP A 93 7.72 -8.39 -7.82
CA ASP A 93 9.02 -7.75 -8.01
C ASP A 93 9.33 -6.77 -6.88
N ARG A 94 8.34 -5.99 -6.47
CA ARG A 94 8.45 -5.05 -5.34
C ARG A 94 8.67 -5.77 -4.02
N ILE A 95 7.92 -6.83 -3.75
CA ILE A 95 8.09 -7.63 -2.53
C ILE A 95 9.48 -8.26 -2.49
N LEU A 96 9.92 -8.87 -3.60
CA LEU A 96 11.19 -9.58 -3.69
C LEU A 96 12.41 -8.68 -3.94
N GLN A 97 12.19 -7.39 -4.20
CA GLN A 97 13.23 -6.42 -4.58
C GLN A 97 14.10 -6.92 -5.76
N THR A 98 13.50 -7.62 -6.71
CA THR A 98 14.20 -8.21 -7.88
C THR A 98 14.78 -7.13 -8.80
N LYS A 99 14.16 -5.96 -8.82
CA LYS A 99 14.67 -4.76 -9.50
C LYS A 99 15.39 -3.89 -8.48
N PRO A 100 16.71 -3.69 -8.58
CA PRO A 100 17.43 -2.83 -7.66
C PRO A 100 16.88 -1.40 -7.77
N MET A 101 16.40 -0.87 -6.65
CA MET A 101 15.94 0.51 -6.56
C MET A 101 17.12 1.45 -6.78
N SER A 102 16.95 2.48 -7.59
CA SER A 102 18.02 3.46 -7.82
C SER A 102 18.42 4.15 -6.50
N ASN A 103 19.72 4.35 -6.29
CA ASN A 103 20.22 5.19 -5.19
C ASN A 103 19.85 6.68 -5.37
N ASN A 104 19.44 7.09 -6.57
CA ASN A 104 18.91 8.43 -6.80
C ASN A 104 17.45 8.50 -6.31
N LYS A 105 17.19 9.32 -5.28
CA LYS A 105 15.87 9.46 -4.66
C LYS A 105 14.74 9.82 -5.63
N TYR A 106 15.00 10.58 -6.70
CA TYR A 106 13.99 10.97 -7.67
C TYR A 106 13.68 9.85 -8.65
N LEU A 107 14.70 9.08 -9.04
CA LEU A 107 14.51 7.91 -9.91
C LEU A 107 13.80 6.79 -9.15
N ALA A 108 14.14 6.61 -7.86
CA ALA A 108 13.44 5.71 -6.95
C ALA A 108 11.99 6.11 -6.69
N LEU A 109 11.70 7.43 -6.65
CA LEU A 109 10.34 7.95 -6.59
C LEU A 109 9.59 7.67 -7.90
N LYS A 110 10.23 7.93 -9.04
CA LYS A 110 9.65 7.68 -10.37
C LYS A 110 9.20 6.23 -10.51
N THR A 111 10.08 5.27 -10.21
CA THR A 111 9.73 3.84 -10.27
C THR A 111 8.56 3.49 -9.37
N ARG A 112 8.51 4.03 -8.15
CA ARG A 112 7.36 3.83 -7.25
C ARG A 112 6.06 4.39 -7.83
N LEU A 113 6.11 5.55 -8.48
CA LEU A 113 4.93 6.14 -9.11
C LEU A 113 4.48 5.32 -10.33
N GLU A 114 5.41 4.83 -11.14
CA GLU A 114 5.10 3.93 -12.27
C GLU A 114 4.41 2.64 -11.79
N ASP A 115 4.88 2.04 -10.68
CA ASP A 115 4.23 0.85 -10.09
C ASP A 115 2.81 1.14 -9.57
N GLU A 116 2.59 2.30 -8.93
CA GLU A 116 1.25 2.69 -8.45
C GLU A 116 0.32 3.01 -9.64
N MET A 117 0.85 3.55 -10.73
CA MET A 117 0.08 3.76 -11.97
C MET A 117 -0.36 2.44 -12.61
N LEU A 118 0.48 1.40 -12.59
CA LEU A 118 0.11 0.07 -13.06
C LEU A 118 -1.03 -0.52 -12.22
N ALA A 119 -0.93 -0.45 -10.89
CA ALA A 119 -2.00 -0.90 -10.00
C ALA A 119 -3.32 -0.13 -10.23
N PHE A 120 -3.20 1.18 -10.46
CA PHE A 120 -4.34 2.03 -10.77
C PHE A 120 -5.01 1.66 -12.10
N GLU A 121 -4.22 1.35 -13.13
CA GLU A 121 -4.72 0.90 -14.43
C GLU A 121 -5.41 -0.46 -14.33
N GLU A 122 -4.86 -1.41 -13.58
CA GLU A 122 -5.50 -2.71 -13.30
C GLU A 122 -6.85 -2.55 -12.60
N ASN A 123 -6.94 -1.67 -11.60
CA ASN A 123 -8.19 -1.38 -10.91
C ASN A 123 -9.25 -0.79 -11.85
N ILE A 124 -8.84 0.15 -12.74
CA ILE A 124 -9.74 0.72 -13.75
C ILE A 124 -10.21 -0.35 -14.75
N ASN A 125 -9.32 -1.23 -15.20
CA ASN A 125 -9.67 -2.28 -16.14
C ASN A 125 -10.63 -3.31 -15.51
N THR A 126 -10.41 -3.64 -14.24
CA THR A 126 -11.33 -4.49 -13.46
C THR A 126 -12.70 -3.82 -13.33
N LEU A 127 -12.74 -2.53 -12.98
CA LEU A 127 -13.97 -1.74 -12.94
C LEU A 127 -14.73 -1.77 -14.26
N LYS A 128 -14.04 -1.51 -15.38
CA LYS A 128 -14.66 -1.56 -16.71
C LYS A 128 -15.26 -2.93 -17.00
N SER A 129 -14.52 -4.00 -16.72
CA SER A 129 -15.01 -5.37 -16.92
C SER A 129 -16.24 -5.68 -16.06
N LEU A 130 -16.26 -5.23 -14.81
CA LEU A 130 -17.42 -5.38 -13.93
C LEU A 130 -18.62 -4.56 -14.39
N MET A 131 -18.41 -3.35 -14.92
CA MET A 131 -19.47 -2.53 -15.50
C MET A 131 -20.05 -3.14 -16.78
N GLU A 132 -19.23 -3.83 -17.59
CA GLU A 132 -19.73 -4.56 -18.76
C GLU A 132 -20.58 -5.78 -18.34
N GLN A 133 -20.23 -6.42 -17.22
CA GLN A 133 -20.92 -7.60 -16.69
C GLN A 133 -22.12 -7.25 -15.79
N SER A 134 -22.23 -6.00 -15.31
CA SER A 134 -23.23 -5.61 -14.30
C SER A 134 -24.68 -5.73 -14.76
N ASN A 135 -24.94 -5.81 -16.06
CA ASN A 135 -26.27 -6.05 -16.60
C ASN A 135 -26.88 -7.40 -16.16
N ASN A 136 -26.06 -8.34 -15.68
CA ASN A 136 -26.47 -9.69 -15.28
C ASN A 136 -26.44 -9.92 -13.76
N VAL A 137 -26.09 -8.91 -12.95
CA VAL A 137 -25.91 -9.05 -11.50
C VAL A 137 -26.89 -8.13 -10.76
N PRO A 138 -27.59 -8.60 -9.71
CA PRO A 138 -28.48 -7.75 -8.93
C PRO A 138 -27.78 -6.52 -8.34
N GLU A 139 -28.41 -5.37 -8.45
CA GLU A 139 -27.87 -4.05 -8.06
C GLU A 139 -27.35 -3.99 -6.61
N GLY A 140 -27.94 -4.77 -5.71
CA GLY A 140 -27.54 -4.89 -4.30
C GLY A 140 -26.12 -5.43 -4.07
N PHE A 141 -25.57 -6.19 -5.02
CA PHE A 141 -24.18 -6.68 -4.98
C PHE A 141 -23.23 -5.83 -5.81
N VAL A 142 -23.74 -5.19 -6.87
CA VAL A 142 -22.96 -4.35 -7.78
C VAL A 142 -22.54 -3.05 -7.10
N THR A 143 -23.46 -2.38 -6.40
CA THR A 143 -23.20 -1.06 -5.82
C THR A 143 -22.08 -1.04 -4.77
N PRO A 144 -22.05 -1.94 -3.76
CA PRO A 144 -20.95 -1.97 -2.78
C PRO A 144 -19.60 -2.28 -3.42
N THR A 145 -19.60 -3.19 -4.41
CA THR A 145 -18.41 -3.58 -5.15
C THR A 145 -17.84 -2.41 -5.93
N LEU A 146 -18.66 -1.73 -6.73
CA LEU A 146 -18.26 -0.53 -7.49
C LEU A 146 -17.78 0.60 -6.55
N ALA A 147 -18.45 0.79 -5.42
CA ALA A 147 -18.04 1.78 -4.42
C ALA A 147 -16.64 1.46 -3.84
N SER A 148 -16.33 0.18 -3.58
CA SER A 148 -15.01 -0.24 -3.10
C SER A 148 -13.91 0.14 -4.10
N TYR A 149 -14.11 -0.18 -5.39
CA TYR A 149 -13.12 0.17 -6.40
C TYR A 149 -12.93 1.68 -6.58
N ILE A 150 -13.97 2.49 -6.41
CA ILE A 150 -13.84 3.95 -6.40
C ILE A 150 -12.95 4.38 -5.22
N VAL A 151 -13.16 3.81 -4.04
CA VAL A 151 -12.32 4.07 -2.86
C VAL A 151 -10.86 3.66 -3.12
N ASP A 152 -10.63 2.53 -3.79
CA ASP A 152 -9.29 2.05 -4.14
C ASP A 152 -8.57 2.99 -5.11
N VAL A 153 -9.29 3.52 -6.11
CA VAL A 153 -8.81 4.55 -7.04
C VAL A 153 -8.35 5.81 -6.27
N TYR A 154 -9.18 6.34 -5.38
CA TYR A 154 -8.80 7.51 -4.57
C TYR A 154 -7.63 7.21 -3.62
N THR A 155 -7.59 6.01 -3.06
CA THR A 155 -6.50 5.57 -2.18
C THR A 155 -5.16 5.52 -2.95
N GLY A 156 -5.17 5.05 -4.20
CA GLY A 156 -4.00 5.11 -5.08
C GLY A 156 -3.50 6.54 -5.30
N CYS A 157 -4.40 7.48 -5.58
CA CYS A 157 -4.07 8.91 -5.72
C CYS A 157 -3.46 9.51 -4.44
N GLU A 158 -3.99 9.15 -3.27
CA GLU A 158 -3.46 9.59 -1.97
C GLU A 158 -2.03 9.06 -1.75
N LYS A 159 -1.79 7.77 -2.02
CA LYS A 159 -0.47 7.14 -1.90
C LYS A 159 0.56 7.80 -2.82
N MET A 160 0.22 8.03 -4.09
CA MET A 160 1.12 8.72 -5.02
C MET A 160 1.46 10.13 -4.52
N SER A 161 0.46 10.89 -4.10
CA SER A 161 0.63 12.26 -3.57
C SER A 161 1.51 12.29 -2.31
N GLU A 162 1.30 11.33 -1.40
CA GLU A 162 2.09 11.19 -0.18
C GLU A 162 3.57 10.93 -0.49
N ARG A 163 3.85 9.99 -1.40
CA ARG A 163 5.22 9.64 -1.81
C ARG A 163 5.95 10.84 -2.40
N VAL A 164 5.27 11.63 -3.26
CA VAL A 164 5.82 12.87 -3.81
C VAL A 164 6.09 13.89 -2.70
N ALA A 165 5.12 14.12 -1.80
CA ALA A 165 5.25 15.10 -0.73
C ALA A 165 6.43 14.77 0.21
N VAL A 166 6.58 13.52 0.63
CA VAL A 166 7.68 13.09 1.52
C VAL A 166 9.04 13.12 0.81
N ALA A 167 9.10 12.78 -0.47
CA ALA A 167 10.35 12.85 -1.24
C ALA A 167 10.83 14.30 -1.43
N LEU A 168 9.91 15.25 -1.55
CA LEU A 168 10.20 16.68 -1.70
C LEU A 168 10.46 17.38 -0.35
N ASP A 169 9.72 17.03 0.70
CA ASP A 169 9.91 17.52 2.06
C ASP A 169 9.92 16.36 3.07
N PRO A 170 11.11 15.85 3.46
CA PRO A 170 11.22 14.76 4.41
C PRO A 170 10.66 15.05 5.81
N ARG A 171 10.39 16.33 6.13
CA ARG A 171 9.78 16.74 7.41
C ARG A 171 8.25 16.72 7.35
N PHE A 172 7.68 16.42 6.18
CA PHE A 172 6.25 16.31 6.00
C PHE A 172 5.69 15.15 6.83
N ARG A 173 4.91 15.47 7.87
CA ARG A 173 4.24 14.46 8.69
C ARG A 173 2.97 14.02 7.99
N THR A 174 2.93 12.74 7.59
CA THR A 174 1.76 12.20 6.93
C THR A 174 0.71 11.82 7.97
N SER A 175 -0.36 12.60 7.99
CA SER A 175 -1.67 12.15 8.46
C SER A 175 -2.64 12.37 7.30
N LYS A 176 -3.70 11.57 7.17
CA LYS A 176 -4.72 11.75 6.09
C LYS A 176 -5.25 13.19 5.99
N CYS A 177 -5.21 13.96 7.09
CA CYS A 177 -5.60 15.38 7.11
C CYS A 177 -4.53 16.34 6.52
N SER A 178 -3.25 15.93 6.49
CA SER A 178 -2.13 16.80 6.11
C SER A 178 -1.89 16.88 4.60
N ILE A 179 -2.22 15.83 3.83
CA ILE A 179 -2.01 15.83 2.36
C ILE A 179 -2.93 16.84 1.66
N LYS A 180 -4.23 16.84 2.00
CA LYS A 180 -5.19 17.84 1.50
C LYS A 180 -4.73 19.27 1.82
N LYS A 181 -4.18 19.49 3.02
CA LYS A 181 -3.70 20.80 3.46
C LYS A 181 -2.40 21.20 2.74
N TYR A 182 -1.49 20.27 2.49
CA TYR A 182 -0.21 20.54 1.81
C TYR A 182 -0.37 20.84 0.33
N ILE A 183 -1.20 20.06 -0.39
CA ILE A 183 -1.51 20.31 -1.80
C ILE A 183 -2.15 21.70 -1.93
N VAL A 184 -3.11 22.06 -1.06
CA VAL A 184 -3.75 23.38 -1.10
C VAL A 184 -2.79 24.53 -0.73
N LEU A 185 -1.83 24.30 0.17
CA LEU A 185 -0.90 25.35 0.62
C LEU A 185 0.33 25.55 -0.29
N LYS A 186 0.75 24.52 -1.04
CA LYS A 186 1.95 24.54 -1.88
C LYS A 186 1.67 24.54 -3.39
N SER A 187 0.43 24.35 -3.81
CA SER A 187 0.05 24.59 -5.20
C SER A 187 0.31 26.06 -5.53
N PRO A 188 1.05 26.38 -6.60
CA PRO A 188 1.04 27.73 -7.15
C PRO A 188 -0.42 28.11 -7.34
N LYS A 189 -0.83 29.29 -6.83
CA LYS A 189 -2.15 29.83 -7.20
C LYS A 189 -2.14 29.90 -8.73
N ILE A 190 -2.95 29.07 -9.38
CA ILE A 190 -3.19 29.19 -10.81
C ILE A 190 -3.94 30.52 -10.95
N ILE A 191 -3.20 31.59 -11.22
CA ILE A 191 -3.77 32.87 -11.60
C ILE A 191 -4.23 32.66 -13.04
N PRO A 192 -5.53 32.75 -13.35
CA PRO A 192 -6.00 32.61 -14.72
C PRO A 192 -5.34 33.69 -15.58
N GLY A 193 -4.62 33.29 -16.63
CA GLY A 193 -4.05 34.21 -17.62
C GLY A 193 -2.52 34.40 -17.62
N GLN A 194 -1.74 33.59 -16.90
CA GLN A 194 -0.28 33.56 -17.07
C GLN A 194 0.12 32.36 -17.95
N GLU A 195 0.53 32.63 -19.19
CA GLU A 195 1.31 31.67 -19.99
C GLU A 195 2.66 31.45 -19.31
N TYR A 196 2.94 30.21 -18.89
CA TYR A 196 4.27 29.85 -18.40
C TYR A 196 5.10 29.27 -19.55
N PHE A 197 6.30 29.85 -19.67
CA PHE A 197 7.24 29.80 -20.77
C PHE A 197 7.70 28.40 -21.22
N SER A 198 8.04 28.37 -22.51
CA SER A 198 8.78 27.36 -23.27
C SER A 198 10.02 26.82 -22.55
N PHE A 199 10.14 25.48 -22.52
CA PHE A 199 11.39 24.79 -22.22
C PHE A 199 12.38 25.03 -23.39
N HIS A 200 13.55 25.60 -23.07
CA HIS A 200 14.77 25.46 -23.86
C HIS A 200 15.59 24.32 -23.27
#